data_AF-A0A1H3Q254-F1
#
_entry.id   AF-A0A1H3Q254-F1
#
_cell.length_a   1.000
_cell.length_b   1.000
_cell.length_c   1.000
_cell.angle_alpha   90.00
_cell.angle_beta   90.00
_cell.angle_gamma   90.00
#
_symmetry.space_group_name_H-M   'P 1'
#
loop_
_entity.id
_entity.type
_entity.pdbx_description
1 polymer ?
#
loop_
_entity_poly.entity_id
_entity_poly.type
_entity_poly.pdbx_seq_one_letter_code
_entity_poly.pdbx_strand_id
1 'polypeptide(L)'
;MAKVLVEFINTCPTCVGYEEMIRKAAKEKGDQVEVKIYYAGKDYDYVRKYGMVTKGTMIINEKKKYDRLNQKTIEDAISDALKAGEE
;
A
#
# COMPACT_ATOMS: atom_id res chain seq x y z
N MET A 1 18.95 -5.93 -4.26
CA MET A 1 18.11 -4.72 -4.10
C MET A 1 16.79 -5.16 -3.52
N ALA A 2 16.48 -4.75 -2.29
CA ALA A 2 15.16 -5.00 -1.71
C ALA A 2 14.19 -3.97 -2.29
N LYS A 3 13.24 -4.42 -3.10
CA LYS A 3 12.15 -3.54 -3.57
C LYS A 3 11.19 -3.33 -2.42
N VAL A 4 10.71 -2.10 -2.25
CA VAL A 4 9.70 -1.75 -1.26
C VAL A 4 8.36 -2.30 -1.72
N LEU A 5 7.77 -3.21 -0.95
CA LEU A 5 6.45 -3.75 -1.26
C LEU A 5 5.37 -2.87 -0.64
N VAL A 6 4.46 -2.34 -1.45
CA VAL A 6 3.31 -1.52 -1.03
C VAL A 6 2.04 -2.28 -1.36
N GLU A 7 1.39 -2.79 -0.35
CA GLU A 7 0.12 -3.50 -0.45
C GLU A 7 -1.02 -2.55 -0.11
N PHE A 8 -2.10 -2.59 -0.88
CA PHE A 8 -3.29 -1.80 -0.65
C PHE A 8 -4.51 -2.69 -0.56
N ILE A 9 -5.24 -2.62 0.55
CA ILE A 9 -6.48 -3.37 0.75
C ILE A 9 -7.63 -2.41 0.51
N ASN A 10 -8.28 -2.55 -0.63
CA ASN A 10 -9.45 -1.78 -1.00
C ASN A 10 -10.72 -2.43 -0.43
N THR A 11 -11.31 -1.81 0.59
CA THR A 11 -12.54 -2.31 1.22
C THR A 11 -13.81 -1.60 0.78
N CYS A 12 -13.70 -0.55 -0.06
CA CYS A 12 -14.85 0.27 -0.42
C CYS A 12 -14.80 0.59 -1.93
N PRO A 13 -15.90 0.37 -2.68
CA PRO A 13 -15.93 0.65 -4.12
C PRO A 13 -15.67 2.12 -4.48
N THR A 14 -15.71 3.05 -3.51
CA THR A 14 -15.38 4.48 -3.70
C THR A 14 -13.90 4.82 -3.49
N CYS A 15 -13.07 3.88 -3.00
CA CYS A 15 -11.63 4.09 -2.79
C CYS A 15 -10.78 4.02 -4.08
N VAL A 16 -11.40 4.09 -5.26
CA VAL A 16 -10.73 4.05 -6.58
C VAL A 16 -9.61 5.10 -6.69
N GLY A 17 -9.77 6.26 -6.03
CA GLY A 17 -8.76 7.31 -6.04
C GLY A 17 -7.43 6.95 -5.37
N TYR A 18 -7.42 6.11 -4.34
CA TYR A 18 -6.19 5.78 -3.62
C TYR A 18 -5.31 4.81 -4.39
N GLU A 19 -5.93 3.85 -5.08
CA GLU A 19 -5.21 2.91 -5.96
C GLU A 19 -4.41 3.67 -7.02
N GLU A 20 -5.04 4.64 -7.70
CA GLU A 20 -4.37 5.43 -8.73
C GLU A 20 -3.23 6.27 -8.14
N MET A 21 -3.45 6.89 -6.96
CA MET A 21 -2.40 7.63 -6.25
C MET A 21 -1.20 6.75 -5.91
N ILE A 22 -1.42 5.54 -5.39
CA ILE A 22 -0.34 4.61 -5.02
C ILE A 22 0.42 4.15 -6.27
N ARG A 23 -0.30 3.77 -7.34
CA ARG A 23 0.35 3.37 -8.60
C ARG A 23 1.16 4.50 -9.20
N LYS A 24 0.66 5.74 -9.15
CA LYS A 24 1.38 6.92 -9.64
C LYS A 24 2.62 7.21 -8.80
N ALA A 25 2.48 7.25 -7.48
CA ALA A 25 3.60 7.47 -6.57
C ALA A 25 4.68 6.40 -6.71
N ALA A 26 4.30 5.12 -6.82
CA ALA A 26 5.25 4.04 -7.06
C ALA A 26 5.94 4.17 -8.43
N LYS A 27 5.20 4.54 -9.49
CA LYS A 27 5.77 4.77 -10.82
C LYS A 27 6.79 5.91 -10.82
N GLU A 28 6.58 6.96 -10.04
CA GLU A 28 7.56 8.05 -9.85
C GLU A 28 8.84 7.58 -9.14
N LYS A 29 8.75 6.52 -8.32
CA LYS A 29 9.90 5.89 -7.65
C LYS A 29 10.54 4.76 -8.47
N GLY A 30 9.98 4.42 -9.63
CA GLY A 30 10.51 3.43 -10.56
C GLY A 30 10.46 2.00 -10.05
N ASP A 31 11.45 1.18 -10.44
CA ASP A 31 11.49 -0.26 -10.17
C ASP A 31 11.84 -0.61 -8.71
N GLN A 32 12.02 0.40 -7.85
CA GLN A 32 12.32 0.24 -6.44
C GLN A 32 11.07 -0.05 -5.60
N VAL A 33 9.86 0.16 -6.14
CA VAL A 33 8.59 -0.01 -5.41
C VAL A 33 7.71 -1.01 -6.16
N GLU A 34 7.24 -2.04 -5.46
CA GLU A 34 6.27 -3.01 -5.96
C GLU A 34 4.91 -2.72 -5.35
N VAL A 35 3.86 -2.53 -6.17
CA VAL A 35 2.51 -2.26 -5.68
C VAL A 35 1.62 -3.49 -5.87
N LYS A 36 0.99 -3.94 -4.79
CA LYS A 36 -0.05 -4.98 -4.81
C LYS A 36 -1.36 -4.42 -4.30
N ILE A 37 -2.45 -4.71 -5.00
CA ILE A 37 -3.77 -4.24 -4.61
C ILE A 37 -4.68 -5.44 -4.42
N TYR A 38 -5.30 -5.49 -3.26
CA TYR A 38 -6.24 -6.50 -2.81
C TYR A 38 -7.63 -5.88 -2.70
N TYR A 39 -8.66 -6.60 -3.11
CA TYR A 39 -10.04 -6.12 -3.00
C TYR A 39 -10.80 -6.96 -1.98
N ALA A 40 -11.35 -6.28 -0.97
CA ALA A 40 -12.19 -6.94 0.02
C ALA A 40 -13.40 -7.61 -0.64
N GLY A 41 -13.61 -8.88 -0.31
CA GLY A 41 -14.68 -9.70 -0.89
C GLY A 41 -14.28 -10.44 -2.17
N LYS A 42 -13.17 -10.07 -2.82
CA LYS A 42 -12.53 -10.88 -3.89
C LYS A 42 -11.30 -11.62 -3.36
N ASP A 43 -10.42 -10.88 -2.71
CA ASP A 43 -9.19 -11.38 -2.13
C ASP A 43 -9.40 -11.62 -0.64
N TYR A 44 -9.07 -12.82 -0.16
CA TYR A 44 -9.12 -13.17 1.26
C TYR A 44 -7.72 -13.44 1.85
N ASP A 45 -6.68 -13.40 1.01
CA ASP A 45 -5.29 -13.66 1.41
C ASP A 45 -4.82 -12.66 2.47
N TYR A 46 -5.12 -11.37 2.25
CA TYR A 46 -4.80 -10.31 3.20
C TYR A 46 -5.49 -10.48 4.55
N VAL A 47 -6.66 -11.12 4.61
CA VAL A 47 -7.43 -11.32 5.86
C VAL A 47 -6.67 -12.27 6.78
N ARG A 48 -6.04 -13.30 6.21
CA ARG A 48 -5.25 -14.27 6.97
C ARG A 48 -3.95 -13.66 7.50
N LYS A 49 -3.36 -12.70 6.78
CA LYS A 49 -2.16 -11.97 7.20
C LYS A 49 -2.45 -10.84 8.20
N TYR A 50 -3.43 -9.99 7.90
CA TYR A 50 -3.64 -8.69 8.56
C TYR A 50 -4.96 -8.57 9.32
N GLY A 51 -5.81 -9.61 9.29
CA GLY A 51 -7.12 -9.64 9.93
C GLY A 51 -8.23 -8.98 9.11
N MET A 52 -9.42 -8.87 9.71
CA MET A 52 -10.54 -8.17 9.11
C MET A 52 -10.25 -6.68 9.00
N VAL A 53 -10.37 -6.15 7.79
CA VAL A 53 -10.12 -4.75 7.49
C VAL A 53 -11.45 -4.12 7.04
N THR A 54 -11.89 -3.09 7.75
CA THR A 54 -13.19 -2.45 7.53
C THR A 54 -13.10 -1.18 6.68
N LYS A 55 -11.90 -0.60 6.56
CA LYS A 55 -11.59 0.59 5.76
C LYS A 55 -10.36 0.36 4.89
N GLY A 56 -10.22 1.14 3.82
CA GLY A 56 -9.04 1.12 2.96
C GLY A 56 -7.77 1.17 3.82
N THR A 57 -6.87 0.21 3.64
CA THR A 57 -5.65 0.13 4.45
C THR A 57 -4.46 -0.19 3.56
N MET A 58 -3.40 0.60 3.68
CA MET A 58 -2.13 0.35 3.01
C MET A 58 -1.16 -0.31 3.97
N ILE A 59 -0.38 -1.26 3.47
CA ILE A 59 0.67 -1.95 4.19
C ILE A 59 1.96 -1.79 3.40
N ILE A 60 3.06 -1.50 4.08
CA ILE A 60 4.37 -1.38 3.45
C ILE A 60 5.32 -2.41 4.06
N ASN A 61 5.99 -3.16 3.19
CA ASN A 61 6.92 -4.25 3.47
C ASN A 61 6.36 -5.29 4.44
N GLU A 62 5.04 -5.52 4.43
CA GLU A 62 4.33 -6.40 5.38
C GLU A 62 4.57 -6.04 6.86
N LYS A 63 5.10 -4.83 7.13
CA LYS A 63 5.59 -4.38 8.44
C LYS A 63 4.82 -3.16 8.94
N LYS A 64 4.64 -2.14 8.10
CA LYS A 64 3.97 -0.89 8.49
C LYS A 64 2.56 -0.84 7.92
N LYS A 65 1.55 -0.72 8.79
CA LYS A 65 0.13 -0.62 8.39
C LYS A 65 -0.36 0.81 8.57
N TYR A 66 -1.03 1.34 7.55
CA TYR A 66 -1.57 2.70 7.47
C TYR A 66 -3.06 2.64 7.16
N ASP A 67 -3.89 2.97 8.15
CA ASP A 67 -5.36 3.04 7.99
C ASP A 67 -5.84 4.42 7.50
N ARG A 68 -4.97 5.44 7.55
CA ARG A 68 -5.22 6.78 7.03
C ARG A 68 -4.52 6.95 5.69
N LEU A 69 -5.31 6.97 4.64
CA LEU A 69 -4.83 7.11 3.28
C LEU A 69 -5.20 8.49 2.78
N ASN A 70 -4.18 9.30 2.55
CA ASN A 70 -4.26 10.58 1.89
C ASN A 70 -3.00 10.71 1.02
N GLN A 71 -3.06 11.54 -0.01
CA GLN A 71 -1.94 11.76 -0.93
C GLN A 71 -0.60 11.95 -0.18
N LYS A 72 -0.57 12.87 0.80
CA LYS A 72 0.63 13.14 1.61
C LYS A 72 1.13 11.89 2.37
N THR A 73 0.24 11.11 2.98
CA THR A 73 0.62 9.91 3.74
C THR A 73 1.15 8.81 2.83
N ILE A 74 0.57 8.65 1.64
CA ILE A 74 1.02 7.66 0.64
C ILE A 74 2.44 8.01 0.18
N GLU A 75 2.66 9.27 -0.23
CA GLU A 75 3.97 9.74 -0.68
C GLU A 75 5.03 9.61 0.42
N ASP A 76 4.70 10.04 1.64
CA ASP A 76 5.61 10.01 2.79
C ASP A 76 5.95 8.56 3.16
N ALA A 77 4.95 7.68 3.24
CA ALA A 77 5.16 6.28 3.60
C ALA A 77 6.00 5.51 2.57
N ILE A 78 5.78 5.75 1.27
CA ILE A 78 6.62 5.16 0.21
C ILE A 78 8.05 5.70 0.30
N SER A 79 8.22 7.02 0.49
CA SER A 79 9.54 7.63 0.60
C SER A 79 10.30 7.15 1.84
N ASP A 80 9.63 7.05 2.99
CA ASP A 80 10.18 6.54 4.24
C ASP A 80 10.63 5.09 4.09
N ALA A 81 9.82 4.26 3.44
CA ALA A 81 10.15 2.86 3.23
C ALA A 81 11.31 2.65 2.25
N LEU A 82 11.46 3.52 1.25
CA LEU A 82 12.62 3.53 0.37
C LEU A 82 13.90 3.85 1.15
N LYS A 83 13.85 4.86 2.03
CA LYS A 83 14.99 5.22 2.90
C LYS A 83 15.33 4.08 3.86
N ALA A 84 14.33 3.52 4.52
CA ALA A 84 14.49 2.42 5.47
C ALA A 84 14.96 1.10 4.82
N GLY A 85 14.87 0.97 3.48
CA GLY A 85 15.37 -0.18 2.73
C GLY A 85 16.84 -0.07 2.33
N GLU A 86 17.49 1.08 2.51
CA GLU A 86 18.91 1.30 2.22
C GLU A 86 19.84 1.18 3.45
N GLU A 87 19.30 0.98 4.66
CA GLU A 87 20.06 0.81 5.90
C GLU A 87 20.48 -0.65 6.19
#